data_AF-A0AAV1LJS4-F1
#
_entry.id   AF-A0AAV1LJS4-F1
#
_cell.length_a   1.000
_cell.length_b   1.000
_cell.length_c   1.000
_cell.angle_alpha   90.00
_cell.angle_beta   90.00
_cell.angle_gamma   90.00
#
_symmetry.space_group_name_H-M   'P 1'
#
loop_
_entity.id
_entity.type
_entity.pdbx_description
1 polymer ?
#
loop_
_entity_poly.entity_id
_entity_poly.type
_entity_poly.pdbx_seq_one_letter_code
_entity_poly.pdbx_strand_id
1 'polypeptide(L)'
;MDIVTRWRGSVHDSRIFRECRLKQRFEAGAFSGILLGDSGYPCTPYLFTPLLNPTTPQEERYNRSHIHTRNTVERCFGLWKQRFRCLLRGMFRDIETAKKTIVACAVLHNMAIDMREDVFSGERDSIEQYSSEPIVQRYIAPSIRGNIRRRQFIETHFQ
;
A
#
# COMPACT_ATOMS: atom_id res chain seq x y z
N MET A 1 0.36 -10.09 6.81
CA MET A 1 1.02 -9.15 5.86
C MET A 1 1.68 -9.94 4.73
N ASP A 2 1.67 -9.44 3.49
CA ASP A 2 2.41 -10.02 2.33
C ASP A 2 3.54 -9.04 1.95
N ILE A 3 4.77 -9.55 1.75
CA ILE A 3 5.97 -8.74 1.52
C ILE A 3 6.86 -9.32 0.42
N VAL A 4 7.49 -8.44 -0.35
CA VAL A 4 8.46 -8.82 -1.41
C VAL A 4 9.81 -8.19 -1.12
N THR A 5 10.80 -8.98 -0.71
CA THR A 5 12.13 -8.48 -0.28
C THR A 5 13.25 -8.71 -1.30
N ARG A 6 12.92 -9.23 -2.49
CA ARG A 6 13.94 -9.60 -3.50
C ARG A 6 14.53 -8.41 -4.29
N TRP A 7 14.01 -7.20 -4.09
CA TRP A 7 14.37 -6.01 -4.87
C TRP A 7 15.24 -5.03 -4.07
N ARG A 8 16.10 -4.30 -4.78
CA ARG A 8 16.84 -3.16 -4.21
C ARG A 8 15.91 -1.97 -4.00
N GLY A 9 16.24 -1.10 -3.05
CA GLY A 9 15.41 0.08 -2.71
C GLY A 9 15.25 1.11 -3.85
N SER A 10 16.08 1.05 -4.90
CA SER A 10 15.97 1.94 -6.07
C SER A 10 14.98 1.44 -7.13
N VAL A 11 14.40 0.25 -6.97
CA VAL A 11 13.48 -0.33 -7.95
C VAL A 11 12.09 0.27 -7.76
N HIS A 12 11.49 0.76 -8.84
CA HIS A 12 10.12 1.30 -8.80
C HIS A 12 9.09 0.26 -8.33
N ASP A 13 8.19 0.69 -7.46
CA ASP A 13 7.15 -0.18 -6.89
C ASP A 13 6.25 -0.82 -7.96
N SER A 14 5.95 -0.08 -9.03
CA SER A 14 5.21 -0.60 -10.19
C SER A 14 5.91 -1.78 -10.88
N ARG A 15 7.24 -1.80 -10.91
CA ARG A 15 8.02 -2.95 -11.39
C ARG A 15 7.94 -4.12 -10.42
N ILE A 16 8.04 -3.86 -9.12
CA ILE A 16 7.90 -4.89 -8.08
C ILE A 16 6.53 -5.56 -8.19
N PHE A 17 5.46 -4.78 -8.33
CA PHE A 17 4.10 -5.29 -8.50
C PHE A 17 3.91 -6.08 -9.79
N ARG A 18 4.49 -5.62 -10.91
CA ARG A 18 4.43 -6.36 -12.19
C ARG A 18 4.96 -7.78 -12.08
N GLU A 19 5.93 -8.01 -11.21
CA GLU A 19 6.56 -9.31 -11.04
C GLU A 19 6.11 -10.04 -9.76
N CYS A 20 5.24 -9.45 -8.94
CA CYS A 20 4.83 -10.07 -7.68
C CYS A 20 3.74 -11.14 -7.91
N ARG A 21 3.70 -12.12 -6.99
CA ARG A 21 2.70 -13.19 -6.99
C ARG A 21 1.29 -12.64 -6.83
N LEU A 22 1.13 -11.51 -6.14
CA LEU A 22 -0.18 -10.87 -5.92
C LEU A 22 -0.83 -10.49 -7.26
N LYS A 23 -0.08 -9.86 -8.18
CA LYS A 23 -0.59 -9.54 -9.52
C LYS A 23 -1.04 -10.79 -10.27
N GLN A 24 -0.22 -11.84 -10.28
CA GLN A 24 -0.54 -13.10 -10.95
C GLN A 24 -1.86 -13.70 -10.42
N ARG A 25 -2.07 -13.65 -9.10
CA ARG A 25 -3.30 -14.14 -8.47
C ARG A 25 -4.53 -13.31 -8.83
N PHE A 26 -4.41 -11.98 -8.90
CA PHE A 26 -5.49 -11.11 -9.37
C PHE A 26 -5.83 -11.39 -10.84
N GLU A 27 -4.83 -11.54 -11.71
CA GLU A 27 -5.03 -11.84 -13.13
C GLU A 27 -5.61 -13.24 -13.37
N ALA A 28 -5.30 -14.20 -12.48
CA ALA A 28 -5.90 -15.53 -12.49
C ALA A 28 -7.31 -15.58 -11.86
N GLY A 29 -7.87 -14.45 -11.42
CA GLY A 29 -9.20 -14.39 -10.81
C GLY A 29 -9.27 -15.00 -9.40
N ALA A 30 -8.15 -15.17 -8.71
CA ALA A 30 -8.11 -15.76 -7.36
C ALA A 30 -8.68 -14.83 -6.27
N PHE A 31 -9.01 -13.59 -6.61
CA PHE A 31 -9.63 -12.61 -5.72
C PHE A 31 -10.80 -11.94 -6.42
N SER A 32 -11.94 -11.89 -5.74
CA SER A 32 -13.07 -11.02 -6.08
C SER A 32 -12.88 -9.69 -5.36
N GLY A 33 -12.33 -8.68 -6.03
CA GLY A 33 -12.14 -7.37 -5.42
C GLY A 33 -11.29 -6.41 -6.23
N ILE A 34 -11.07 -5.24 -5.65
CA ILE A 34 -10.25 -4.15 -6.20
C ILE A 34 -9.08 -3.93 -5.25
N LEU A 35 -7.87 -3.87 -5.81
CA LEU A 35 -6.67 -3.45 -5.11
C LEU A 35 -6.57 -1.92 -5.16
N LEU A 36 -6.22 -1.28 -4.05
CA LEU A 36 -5.94 0.15 -3.99
C LEU A 36 -4.43 0.37 -4.05
N GLY A 37 -3.97 1.15 -5.03
CA GLY A 37 -2.57 1.51 -5.22
C GLY A 37 -2.34 3.00 -5.00
N ASP A 38 -1.09 3.37 -4.74
CA ASP A 38 -0.67 4.77 -4.81
C ASP A 38 -0.67 5.32 -6.25
N SER A 39 -0.43 6.62 -6.40
CA SER A 39 -0.34 7.27 -7.72
C SER A 39 0.88 6.83 -8.54
N GLY A 40 1.82 6.11 -7.95
CA GLY A 40 2.97 5.47 -8.57
C GLY A 40 2.65 4.14 -9.26
N TYR A 41 1.42 3.66 -9.21
CA TYR A 41 0.95 2.48 -9.95
C TYR A 41 0.10 2.84 -11.18
N PRO A 42 0.09 1.98 -12.22
CA PRO A 42 -0.89 2.10 -13.31
C PRO A 42 -2.29 1.74 -12.82
N CYS A 43 -3.29 2.51 -13.24
CA CYS A 43 -4.69 2.15 -13.00
C CYS A 43 -5.11 1.01 -13.93
N THR A 44 -5.44 -0.16 -13.39
CA THR A 44 -5.89 -1.35 -14.15
C THR A 44 -7.34 -1.69 -13.77
N PRO A 45 -8.01 -2.63 -14.46
CA PRO A 45 -9.38 -3.03 -14.09
C PRO A 45 -9.54 -3.59 -12.67
N TYR A 46 -8.43 -3.97 -12.01
CA TYR A 46 -8.40 -4.50 -10.65
C TYR A 46 -7.50 -3.69 -9.70
N LEU A 47 -6.77 -2.67 -10.18
CA LEU A 47 -5.89 -1.82 -9.37
C LEU A 47 -6.27 -0.36 -9.55
N PHE A 48 -6.92 0.23 -8.55
CA PHE A 48 -7.39 1.61 -8.58
C PHE A 48 -6.45 2.55 -7.82
N THR A 49 -6.15 3.66 -8.45
CA THR A 49 -5.28 4.72 -7.91
C THR A 49 -6.12 5.96 -7.61
N PRO A 50 -5.64 6.90 -6.76
CA PRO A 50 -6.37 8.13 -6.52
C PRO A 50 -6.49 8.98 -7.79
N LEU A 51 -7.49 9.84 -7.86
CA LEU A 51 -7.64 10.85 -8.91
C LEU A 51 -6.73 12.04 -8.59
N LEU A 52 -5.97 12.49 -9.59
CA LEU A 52 -5.07 13.64 -9.44
C LEU A 52 -5.84 14.95 -9.28
N ASN A 53 -6.83 15.15 -10.16
CA ASN A 53 -7.65 16.35 -10.20
C ASN A 53 -9.12 15.92 -10.11
N PRO A 54 -9.65 15.63 -8.90
CA PRO A 54 -11.08 15.40 -8.73
C PRO A 54 -11.83 16.70 -9.04
N THR A 55 -12.88 16.60 -9.85
CA THR A 55 -13.69 17.73 -10.34
C THR A 55 -15.15 17.64 -9.92
N THR A 56 -15.59 16.47 -9.46
CA THR A 56 -16.97 16.22 -9.02
C THR A 56 -17.00 15.79 -7.55
N PRO A 57 -18.12 16.01 -6.83
CA PRO A 57 -18.27 15.56 -5.46
C PRO A 57 -18.04 14.05 -5.28
N GLN A 58 -18.42 13.23 -6.28
CA GLN A 58 -18.23 11.79 -6.27
C GLN A 58 -16.74 11.41 -6.34
N GLU A 59 -15.97 12.11 -7.19
CA GLU A 59 -14.53 11.94 -7.29
C GLU A 59 -13.80 12.35 -6.00
N GLU A 60 -14.24 13.42 -5.35
CA GLU A 60 -13.72 13.84 -4.04
C GLU A 60 -14.01 12.81 -2.96
N ARG A 61 -15.24 12.28 -2.90
CA ARG A 61 -15.62 11.22 -1.95
C ARG A 61 -14.81 9.94 -2.20
N TYR A 62 -14.61 9.57 -3.47
CA TYR A 62 -13.73 8.46 -3.84
C TYR A 62 -12.32 8.66 -3.31
N ASN A 63 -11.70 9.81 -3.56
CA ASN A 63 -10.36 10.10 -3.07
C ASN A 63 -10.29 10.07 -1.54
N ARG A 64 -11.31 10.62 -0.84
CA ARG A 64 -11.38 10.58 0.62
C ARG A 64 -11.42 9.15 1.16
N SER A 65 -12.25 8.28 0.57
CA SER A 65 -12.30 6.87 0.93
C SER A 65 -11.03 6.11 0.56
N HIS A 66 -10.39 6.45 -0.56
CA HIS A 66 -9.10 5.87 -0.97
C HIS A 66 -8.02 6.17 0.06
N ILE A 67 -7.87 7.45 0.45
CA ILE A 67 -6.95 7.90 1.50
C ILE A 67 -7.25 7.19 2.82
N HIS A 68 -8.51 7.18 3.26
CA HIS A 68 -8.89 6.53 4.50
C HIS A 68 -8.53 5.04 4.53
N THR A 69 -8.76 4.33 3.41
CA THR A 69 -8.42 2.90 3.31
C THR A 69 -6.90 2.68 3.32
N ARG A 70 -6.14 3.56 2.66
CA ARG A 70 -4.68 3.52 2.67
C ARG A 70 -4.07 3.75 4.05
N ASN A 71 -4.69 4.61 4.86
CA ASN A 71 -4.23 4.88 6.23
C ASN A 71 -4.15 3.60 7.07
N THR A 72 -4.99 2.59 6.80
CA THR A 72 -4.91 1.29 7.49
C THR A 72 -3.58 0.57 7.21
N VAL A 73 -3.12 0.58 5.96
CA VAL A 73 -1.85 -0.06 5.56
C VAL A 73 -0.66 0.74 6.10
N GLU A 74 -0.73 2.07 6.02
CA GLU A 74 0.33 2.96 6.53
C GLU A 74 0.49 2.83 8.05
N ARG A 75 -0.63 2.79 8.79
CA ARG A 75 -0.63 2.48 10.22
C ARG A 75 -0.03 1.11 10.51
N CYS A 76 -0.38 0.08 9.74
CA CYS A 76 0.20 -1.25 9.90
C CYS A 76 1.74 -1.22 9.75
N PHE A 77 2.26 -0.53 8.74
CA PHE A 77 3.71 -0.36 8.58
C PHE A 77 4.36 0.50 9.67
N GLY A 78 3.67 1.54 10.15
CA GLY A 78 4.11 2.35 11.28
C GLY A 78 4.30 1.50 12.54
N LEU A 79 3.27 0.74 12.92
CA LEU A 79 3.32 -0.15 14.08
C LEU A 79 4.38 -1.25 13.93
N TRP A 80 4.53 -1.80 12.72
CA TRP A 80 5.54 -2.80 12.44
C TRP A 80 6.97 -2.27 12.65
N LYS A 81 7.26 -1.08 12.12
CA LYS A 81 8.56 -0.40 12.29
C LYS A 81 8.81 0.05 13.74
N GLN A 82 7.77 0.48 14.45
CA GLN A 82 7.86 0.87 15.86
C GLN A 82 8.20 -0.34 16.74
N ARG A 83 7.54 -1.48 16.50
CA ARG A 83 7.81 -2.75 17.21
C ARG A 83 9.22 -3.26 16.95
N PHE A 84 9.68 -3.21 15.70
CA PHE A 84 11.01 -3.63 15.30
C PHE A 84 11.84 -2.42 14.86
N ARG A 85 12.37 -1.67 15.83
CA ARG A 85 13.15 -0.43 15.58
C ARG A 85 14.38 -0.64 14.69
N CYS A 86 14.85 -1.88 14.52
CA CYS A 86 15.88 -2.21 13.53
C CYS A 86 15.45 -1.89 12.09
N LEU A 87 14.15 -1.82 11.80
CA LEU A 87 13.58 -1.42 10.50
C LEU A 87 13.53 0.10 10.30
N LEU A 88 13.65 0.89 11.38
CA LEU A 88 13.72 2.36 11.30
C LEU A 88 15.12 2.86 10.93
N ARG A 89 16.14 2.03 11.15
CA ARG A 89 17.53 2.37 10.89
C ARG A 89 18.03 1.62 9.65
N GLY A 90 19.02 2.18 8.96
CA GLY A 90 19.75 1.42 7.96
C GLY A 90 20.35 0.16 8.58
N MET A 91 20.14 -1.00 7.95
CA MET A 91 20.76 -2.24 8.40
C MET A 91 22.19 -2.31 7.85
N PHE A 92 23.19 -2.24 8.74
CA PHE A 92 24.62 -2.35 8.41
C PHE A 92 25.07 -3.81 8.21
N ARG A 93 24.26 -4.63 7.54
CA ARG A 93 24.57 -6.03 7.22
C ARG A 93 24.47 -6.26 5.73
N ASP A 94 24.96 -7.40 5.26
CA ASP A 94 24.80 -7.81 3.88
C ASP A 94 23.30 -7.90 3.50
N ILE A 95 23.03 -7.77 2.21
CA ILE A 95 21.67 -7.73 1.66
C ILE A 95 20.87 -8.98 2.03
N GLU A 96 21.51 -10.14 2.13
CA GLU A 96 20.81 -11.40 2.40
C GLU A 96 20.36 -11.46 3.86
N THR A 97 21.22 -11.06 4.79
CA THR A 97 20.85 -10.94 6.20
C THR A 97 19.76 -9.87 6.40
N ALA A 98 19.86 -8.74 5.69
CA ALA A 98 18.84 -7.70 5.73
C ALA A 98 17.46 -8.21 5.28
N LYS A 99 17.38 -8.96 4.17
CA LYS A 99 16.13 -9.59 3.70
C LYS A 99 15.54 -10.54 4.74
N LYS A 100 16.36 -11.45 5.29
CA LYS A 100 15.93 -12.41 6.31
C LYS A 100 15.40 -11.70 7.56
N THR A 101 16.08 -10.63 7.97
CA THR A 101 15.66 -9.81 9.12
C THR A 101 14.29 -9.17 8.87
N ILE A 102 14.10 -8.54 7.71
CA ILE A 102 12.80 -7.96 7.32
C ILE A 102 11.70 -9.03 7.35
N VAL A 103 11.93 -10.19 6.74
CA VAL A 103 10.93 -11.27 6.71
C VAL A 103 10.62 -11.80 8.11
N ALA A 104 11.65 -12.04 8.93
CA ALA A 104 11.49 -12.49 10.31
C ALA A 104 10.67 -11.48 11.13
N CYS A 105 10.97 -10.18 11.02
CA CYS A 105 10.19 -9.13 11.67
C CYS A 105 8.73 -9.12 11.22
N ALA A 106 8.42 -9.37 9.94
CA ALA A 106 7.04 -9.42 9.45
C ALA A 106 6.27 -10.62 10.01
N VAL A 107 6.92 -11.79 10.07
CA VAL A 107 6.33 -13.01 10.66
C VAL A 107 6.05 -12.80 12.15
N LEU A 108 7.04 -12.32 12.90
CA LEU A 108 6.90 -12.05 14.33
C LEU A 108 5.85 -10.97 14.60
N HIS A 109 5.71 -9.97 13.72
CA HIS A 109 4.65 -8.96 13.84
C HIS A 109 3.26 -9.57 13.70
N ASN A 110 3.04 -10.43 12.69
CA ASN A 110 1.75 -11.10 12.52
C ASN A 110 1.44 -12.01 13.72
N MET A 111 2.43 -12.78 14.21
CA MET A 111 2.27 -13.61 15.42
C MET A 111 1.87 -12.79 16.65
N ALA A 112 2.51 -11.64 16.86
CA ALA A 112 2.17 -10.76 17.98
C ALA A 112 0.74 -10.19 17.88
N ILE A 113 0.29 -9.86 16.67
CA ILE A 113 -1.11 -9.45 16.42
C ILE A 113 -2.07 -10.61 16.77
N ASP A 114 -1.77 -11.82 16.31
CA ASP A 114 -2.60 -13.00 16.57
C ASP A 114 -2.68 -13.34 18.07
N MET A 115 -1.57 -13.12 18.80
CA MET A 115 -1.49 -13.28 20.26
C MET A 115 -2.11 -12.12 21.04
N ARG A 116 -2.63 -11.09 20.36
CA ARG A 116 -3.20 -9.87 20.96
C ARG A 116 -2.21 -9.16 21.90
N GLU A 117 -0.92 -9.20 21.59
CA GLU A 117 0.07 -8.44 22.34
C GLU A 117 -0.19 -6.94 22.19
N ASP A 118 -0.29 -6.23 23.31
CA ASP A 118 -0.45 -4.79 23.30
C ASP A 118 0.69 -4.11 22.53
N VAL A 119 0.32 -3.32 21.53
CA VAL A 119 1.26 -2.45 20.85
C VAL A 119 1.49 -1.27 21.78
N PHE A 120 2.75 -1.10 22.23
CA PHE A 120 3.24 -0.06 23.14
C PHE A 120 2.27 1.12 23.34
N SER A 121 1.70 1.23 24.53
CA SER A 121 0.65 2.17 24.93
C SER A 121 1.05 3.66 24.92
N GLY A 122 2.24 4.03 24.44
CA GLY A 122 2.83 5.35 24.64
C GLY A 122 2.67 6.38 23.52
N GLU A 123 2.19 6.02 22.33
CA GLU A 123 2.21 6.92 21.15
C GLU A 123 0.99 6.71 20.23
N ARG A 124 -0.20 6.43 20.78
CA ARG A 124 -1.42 6.36 19.96
C ARG A 124 -1.81 7.74 19.38
N ASP A 125 -1.36 8.82 20.01
CA ASP A 125 -1.81 10.19 19.72
C ASP A 125 -0.92 10.96 18.73
N SER A 126 0.24 10.41 18.33
CA SER A 126 1.17 11.07 17.39
C SER A 126 1.16 10.50 15.97
N ILE A 127 0.30 9.50 15.68
CA ILE A 127 0.17 8.89 14.35
C ILE A 127 -0.94 9.53 13.50
N GLU A 128 -1.71 10.48 14.05
CA GLU A 128 -2.78 11.17 13.31
C GLU A 128 -2.29 12.14 12.22
N GLN A 129 -0.97 12.30 12.06
CA GLN A 129 -0.39 13.16 11.03
C GLN A 129 0.52 12.39 10.08
N TYR A 130 0.03 11.29 9.50
CA TYR A 130 0.47 10.98 8.14
C TYR A 130 -0.12 12.05 7.23
N SER A 131 0.68 13.06 6.91
CA SER A 131 0.32 13.99 5.85
C SER A 131 -0.02 13.14 4.64
N SER A 132 -1.22 13.32 4.09
CA SER A 132 -1.47 12.85 2.74
C SER A 132 -0.42 13.53 1.88
N GLU A 133 0.65 12.82 1.51
CA GLU A 133 1.61 13.37 0.58
C GLU A 133 0.80 13.86 -0.62
N PRO A 134 1.04 15.11 -1.09
CA PRO A 134 0.37 15.57 -2.30
C PRO A 134 0.54 14.49 -3.35
N ILE A 135 -0.52 14.16 -4.10
CA ILE A 135 -0.47 13.07 -5.07
C ILE A 135 0.59 13.42 -6.12
N VAL A 136 1.82 12.94 -5.92
CA VAL A 136 2.97 13.34 -6.76
C VAL A 136 2.83 12.64 -8.11
N GLN A 137 2.88 13.45 -9.16
CA GLN A 137 2.84 13.02 -10.55
C GLN A 137 4.09 12.19 -10.87
N ARG A 138 4.00 10.87 -10.81
CA ARG A 138 4.92 10.00 -11.56
C ARG A 138 4.28 9.74 -12.92
N TYR A 139 4.97 10.09 -14.01
CA TYR A 139 4.45 9.82 -15.36
C TYR A 139 4.31 8.31 -15.55
N ILE A 140 3.07 7.84 -15.58
CA ILE A 140 2.71 6.45 -15.84
C ILE A 140 1.74 6.47 -17.02
N ALA A 141 2.02 5.65 -18.02
CA ALA A 141 1.16 5.53 -19.18
C ALA A 141 -0.28 5.21 -18.74
N PRO A 142 -1.27 6.04 -19.12
CA PRO A 142 -2.65 5.84 -18.69
C PRO A 142 -3.20 4.56 -19.32
N SER A 143 -3.83 3.72 -18.49
CA SER A 143 -4.54 2.53 -18.98
C SER A 143 -6.01 2.90 -19.21
N ILE A 144 -6.42 2.88 -20.48
CA ILE A 144 -7.78 3.27 -20.91
C ILE A 144 -8.82 2.40 -20.18
N ARG A 145 -8.64 1.07 -20.20
CA ARG A 145 -9.58 0.12 -19.58
C ARG A 145 -9.68 0.30 -18.07
N GLY A 146 -8.55 0.51 -17.38
CA GLY A 146 -8.55 0.74 -15.93
C GLY A 146 -9.26 2.03 -15.56
N ASN A 147 -9.01 3.12 -16.29
CA ASN A 147 -9.67 4.40 -16.05
C ASN A 147 -11.18 4.33 -16.27
N ILE A 148 -11.65 3.65 -17.33
CA ILE A 148 -13.09 3.43 -17.56
C ILE A 148 -13.69 2.64 -16.39
N ARG A 149 -13.04 1.56 -15.96
CA ARG A 149 -13.55 0.71 -14.87
C ARG A 149 -13.60 1.47 -13.54
N ARG A 150 -12.57 2.28 -13.24
CA ARG A 150 -12.53 3.14 -12.05
C ARG A 150 -13.63 4.19 -12.10
N ARG A 151 -13.83 4.87 -13.23
CA ARG A 151 -14.89 5.88 -13.38
C ARG A 151 -16.27 5.27 -13.13
N GLN A 152 -16.58 4.14 -13.77
CA GLN A 152 -17.84 3.42 -13.54
C GLN A 152 -18.02 3.04 -12.06
N PHE A 153 -16.97 2.59 -11.39
CA PHE A 153 -17.01 2.29 -9.96
C PHE A 153 -17.32 3.54 -9.13
N ILE A 154 -16.70 4.67 -9.44
CA ILE A 154 -16.96 5.94 -8.75
C ILE A 154 -18.43 6.34 -8.92
N GLU A 155 -18.93 6.38 -10.15
CA GLU A 155 -20.32 6.73 -10.46
C GLU A 155 -21.34 5.79 -9.79
N THR A 156 -21.00 4.51 -9.64
CA THR A 156 -21.92 3.51 -9.07
C THR A 156 -21.94 3.56 -7.54
N HIS A 157 -20.79 3.78 -6.90
CA HIS A 157 -20.64 3.56 -5.46
C HIS A 157 -20.49 4.84 -4.63
N PHE A 158 -20.24 5.98 -5.28
CA PHE A 158 -20.05 7.26 -4.59
C PHE A 158 -21.21 8.20 -4.95
N GLN A 159 -22.15 8.28 -3.98
CA GLN A 159 -23.13 9.34 -3.74
C GLN A 159 -22.72 10.74 -4.20
#